data_AF-A0A5A8F5H6-F1
#
_entry.id   AF-A0A5A8F5H6-F1
#
_cell.length_a   1.000
_cell.length_b   1.000
_cell.length_c   1.000
_cell.angle_alpha   90.00
_cell.angle_beta   90.00
_cell.angle_gamma   90.00
#
_symmetry.space_group_name_H-M   'P 1'
#
loop_
_entity.id
_entity.type
_entity.pdbx_description
1 polymer ?
#
loop_
_entity_poly.entity_id
_entity_poly.type
_entity_poly.pdbx_seq_one_letter_code
_entity_poly.pdbx_strand_id
1 'polypeptide(L)'
;MNLIQFIKNSIIFLLLVFVYEVTTLDRRFQTVSKLDYKSFYFYNGGADVIKELKIVKTYSDFEFKKALRDFKIEKTNYKKLLPKSVDRPVKYQYIWWR
;
A
#
# COMPACT_ATOMS: atom_id res chain seq x y z
N MET A 1 16.09 6.09 33.22
CA MET A 1 15.71 5.39 31.96
C MET A 1 16.91 5.46 31.02
N ASN A 2 17.53 4.34 30.66
CA ASN A 2 18.81 4.33 29.94
C ASN A 2 18.66 4.85 28.50
N LEU A 3 19.63 5.66 28.05
CA LEU A 3 19.68 6.22 26.69
C LEU A 3 19.60 5.12 25.62
N ILE A 4 20.19 3.96 25.89
CA ILE A 4 20.15 2.76 25.03
C ILE A 4 18.71 2.21 24.89
N GLN A 5 17.90 2.29 25.95
CA GLN A 5 16.49 1.85 25.92
C GLN A 5 15.62 2.83 25.11
N PHE A 6 15.92 4.13 25.22
CA PHE A 6 15.25 5.17 24.44
C PHE A 6 15.62 5.08 22.95
N ILE A 7 16.88 4.81 22.64
CA ILE A 7 17.35 4.57 21.26
C ILE A 7 16.75 3.28 20.70
N LYS A 8 16.68 2.18 21.46
CA LYS A 8 15.96 0.97 21.04
C LYS A 8 14.48 1.22 20.76
N ASN A 9 13.81 2.06 21.56
CA ASN A 9 12.39 2.34 21.37
C ASN A 9 12.10 3.43 20.31
N SER A 10 13.04 4.35 20.06
CA SER A 10 12.91 5.43 19.07
C SER A 10 13.48 5.08 17.68
N ILE A 11 14.38 4.08 17.59
CA ILE A 11 14.90 3.51 16.32
C ILE A 11 14.07 2.31 15.86
N ILE A 12 13.00 1.94 16.57
CA ILE A 12 11.91 1.21 15.93
C ILE A 12 11.10 2.25 15.12
N PHE A 13 11.75 2.82 14.10
CA PHE A 13 11.04 3.13 12.87
C PHE A 13 10.50 1.78 12.43
N LEU A 14 9.27 1.48 12.81
CA LEU A 14 8.62 0.21 12.52
C LEU A 14 8.45 0.18 11.01
N LEU A 15 9.47 -0.36 10.33
CA LEU A 15 9.42 -0.67 8.92
C LEU A 15 8.32 -1.73 8.79
N LEU A 16 7.24 -1.31 8.16
CA LEU A 16 6.04 -2.11 7.99
C LEU A 16 5.88 -2.47 6.52
N VAL A 17 5.25 -3.61 6.33
CA VAL A 17 4.79 -4.06 5.02
C VAL A 17 3.28 -3.97 5.03
N PHE A 18 2.74 -3.18 4.13
CA PHE A 18 1.33 -2.92 3.98
C PHE A 18 0.76 -3.74 2.83
N VAL A 19 -0.39 -4.37 3.05
CA VAL A 19 -1.20 -4.91 1.97
C VAL A 19 -2.28 -3.92 1.67
N TYR A 20 -2.20 -3.31 0.49
CA TYR A 20 -3.18 -2.38 -0.01
C TYR A 20 -4.20 -3.07 -0.87
N GLU A 21 -5.45 -2.65 -0.72
CA GLU A 21 -6.45 -2.77 -1.75
C GLU A 21 -6.61 -1.41 -2.41
N VAL A 22 -6.36 -1.38 -3.71
CA VAL A 22 -6.38 -0.19 -4.57
C VAL A 22 -7.60 -0.29 -5.46
N THR A 23 -8.47 0.70 -5.41
CA THR A 23 -9.57 0.88 -6.36
C THR A 23 -9.26 2.10 -7.22
N THR A 24 -9.20 1.91 -8.53
CA THR A 24 -9.10 2.97 -9.53
C THR A 24 -10.45 3.14 -10.23
N LEU A 25 -10.50 3.91 -11.32
CA LEU A 25 -11.73 4.05 -12.13
C LEU A 25 -12.18 2.70 -12.73
N ASP A 26 -11.24 1.95 -13.31
CA ASP A 26 -11.56 0.80 -14.16
C ASP A 26 -11.23 -0.53 -13.50
N ARG A 27 -10.42 -0.53 -12.43
CA ARG A 27 -9.92 -1.75 -11.79
C ARG A 27 -9.83 -1.64 -10.29
N ARG A 28 -9.89 -2.81 -9.66
CA ARG A 28 -9.60 -3.01 -8.25
C ARG A 28 -8.56 -4.10 -8.12
N PHE A 29 -7.58 -3.94 -7.24
CA PHE A 29 -6.51 -4.92 -7.06
C PHE A 29 -5.90 -4.84 -5.68
N GLN A 30 -5.16 -5.88 -5.30
CA GLN A 30 -4.34 -5.92 -4.10
C GLN A 30 -2.85 -5.90 -4.45
N THR A 31 -2.07 -5.24 -3.62
CA THR A 31 -0.61 -5.16 -3.73
C THR A 31 0.03 -5.09 -2.34
N VAL A 32 1.25 -5.57 -2.21
CA VAL A 32 2.06 -5.44 -0.99
C VAL A 32 3.09 -4.34 -1.20
N SER A 33 3.21 -3.40 -0.28
CA SER A 33 4.21 -2.33 -0.37
C SER A 33 4.83 -2.03 0.98
N LYS A 34 6.11 -1.60 0.97
CA LYS A 34 6.78 -1.06 2.15
C LYS A 34 6.52 0.44 2.32
N LEU A 35 5.91 1.07 1.32
CA LEU A 35 5.55 2.49 1.37
C LEU A 35 4.29 2.64 2.21
N ASP A 36 4.27 3.66 3.07
CA ASP A 36 3.05 4.06 3.76
C ASP A 36 2.03 4.64 2.77
N TYR A 37 0.82 4.97 3.23
CA TYR A 37 -0.24 5.40 2.31
C TYR A 37 0.12 6.70 1.57
N LYS A 38 0.80 7.66 2.22
CA LYS A 38 1.16 8.95 1.62
C LYS A 38 2.21 8.76 0.54
N SER A 39 3.27 8.03 0.87
CA SER A 39 4.34 7.68 -0.07
C SER A 39 3.81 6.78 -1.19
N PHE A 40 2.89 5.87 -0.90
CA PHE A 40 2.26 5.04 -1.92
C PHE A 40 1.50 5.90 -2.94
N TYR A 41 0.69 6.86 -2.51
CA TYR A 41 0.03 7.79 -3.44
C TYR A 41 1.03 8.60 -4.27
N PHE A 42 2.13 9.05 -3.66
CA PHE A 42 3.12 9.89 -4.32
C PHE A 42 3.97 9.13 -5.35
N TYR A 43 4.41 7.91 -5.01
CA TYR A 43 5.34 7.11 -5.82
C TYR A 43 4.67 6.05 -6.71
N ASN A 44 3.35 5.84 -6.60
CA ASN A 44 2.67 4.94 -7.52
C ASN A 44 2.57 5.61 -8.90
N GLY A 45 3.62 5.46 -9.71
CA GLY A 45 3.80 6.03 -11.06
C GLY A 45 2.88 5.46 -12.15
N GLY A 46 1.64 5.15 -11.80
CA GLY A 46 0.63 4.66 -12.75
C GLY A 46 -0.09 5.81 -13.47
N ALA A 47 -0.59 5.54 -14.67
CA ALA A 47 -1.54 6.42 -15.36
C ALA A 47 -2.93 6.46 -14.68
N ASP A 48 -3.17 5.55 -13.74
CA ASP A 48 -4.46 5.36 -13.09
C ASP A 48 -4.65 6.27 -11.88
N VAL A 49 -5.81 6.91 -11.84
CA VAL A 49 -6.26 7.64 -10.66
C VAL A 49 -6.75 6.66 -9.60
N ILE A 50 -6.01 6.54 -8.49
CA ILE A 50 -6.47 5.83 -7.29
C ILE A 50 -7.66 6.61 -6.70
N LYS A 51 -8.79 5.93 -6.55
CA LYS A 51 -10.03 6.45 -5.94
C LYS A 51 -10.16 6.05 -4.48
N GLU A 52 -9.77 4.82 -4.17
CA GLU A 52 -9.78 4.28 -2.82
C GLU A 52 -8.47 3.52 -2.60
N LEU A 53 -7.82 3.79 -1.46
CA LEU A 53 -6.68 3.04 -0.97
C LEU A 53 -6.98 2.57 0.44
N LYS A 54 -7.10 1.26 0.62
CA LYS A 54 -7.40 0.65 1.90
C LYS A 54 -6.27 -0.25 2.35
N ILE A 55 -5.82 -0.10 3.59
CA ILE A 55 -4.91 -1.08 4.21
C ILE A 55 -5.76 -2.28 4.63
N VAL A 56 -5.50 -3.43 4.02
CA VAL A 56 -6.17 -4.70 4.32
C VAL A 56 -5.45 -5.42 5.46
N LYS A 57 -4.13 -5.34 5.49
CA LYS A 57 -3.29 -5.98 6.51
C LYS A 57 -1.93 -5.32 6.61
N THR A 58 -1.32 -5.42 7.78
CA THR A 58 0.05 -4.97 8.05
C THR A 58 0.88 -6.15 8.54
N TYR A 59 2.16 -6.13 8.18
CA TYR A 59 3.18 -7.09 8.54
C TYR A 59 4.44 -6.34 8.97
N SER A 60 5.32 -7.00 9.71
CA SER A 60 6.66 -6.46 9.96
C SER A 60 7.51 -6.47 8.67
N ASP A 61 8.58 -5.67 8.63
CA ASP A 61 9.48 -5.60 7.46
C ASP A 61 10.04 -6.96 7.03
N PHE A 62 10.39 -7.79 8.01
CA PHE A 62 10.96 -9.13 7.78
C PHE A 62 9.94 -10.13 7.23
N GLU A 63 8.64 -9.83 7.33
CA GLU A 63 7.55 -10.68 6.86
C GLU A 63 7.11 -10.37 5.43
N PHE A 64 7.86 -9.59 4.66
CA PHE A 64 7.49 -9.22 3.28
C PHE A 64 7.13 -10.43 2.42
N LYS A 65 7.95 -11.49 2.42
CA LYS A 65 7.66 -12.73 1.69
C LYS A 65 6.37 -13.38 2.18
N LYS A 66 6.12 -13.39 3.49
CA LYS A 66 4.90 -13.95 4.07
C LYS A 66 3.66 -13.16 3.62
N ALA A 67 3.73 -11.83 3.61
CA ALA A 67 2.66 -10.98 3.11
C ALA A 67 2.31 -11.29 1.64
N LEU A 68 3.33 -11.53 0.80
CA LEU A 68 3.12 -11.94 -0.59
C LEU A 68 2.39 -13.29 -0.70
N ARG A 69 2.78 -14.28 0.12
CA ARG A 69 2.17 -15.63 0.12
C ARG A 69 0.72 -15.61 0.58
N ASP A 70 0.46 -14.95 1.71
CA ASP A 70 -0.88 -14.89 2.32
C ASP A 70 -1.92 -14.31 1.36
N PHE A 71 -1.50 -13.36 0.50
CA PHE A 71 -2.37 -12.73 -0.50
C PHE A 71 -2.27 -13.34 -1.91
N LYS A 72 -1.38 -14.32 -2.12
CA LYS A 72 -1.13 -15.00 -3.41
C LYS A 72 -0.63 -14.04 -4.50
N ILE A 73 0.38 -13.22 -4.19
CA ILE A 73 0.95 -12.18 -5.08
C ILE A 73 2.46 -12.25 -5.27
N GLU A 74 3.04 -13.42 -5.07
CA GLU A 74 4.50 -13.64 -4.99
C GLU A 74 5.28 -13.24 -6.27
N LYS A 75 4.68 -13.38 -7.46
CA LYS A 75 5.37 -13.18 -8.75
C LYS A 75 5.29 -11.75 -9.29
N THR A 76 4.15 -11.08 -9.09
CA THR A 76 3.85 -9.78 -9.72
C THR A 76 3.52 -8.70 -8.70
N ASN A 77 3.49 -9.05 -7.40
CA ASN A 77 3.06 -8.16 -6.31
C ASN A 77 1.69 -7.51 -6.59
N TYR A 78 0.84 -8.22 -7.35
CA TYR A 78 -0.40 -7.71 -7.89
C TYR A 78 -1.42 -8.84 -7.97
N LYS A 79 -2.61 -8.60 -7.43
CA LYS A 79 -3.77 -9.48 -7.57
C LYS A 79 -4.97 -8.69 -8.01
N LYS A 80 -5.45 -8.96 -9.22
CA LYS A 80 -6.69 -8.39 -9.71
C LYS A 80 -7.84 -8.84 -8.82
N LEU A 81 -8.68 -7.89 -8.43
CA LEU A 81 -9.95 -8.11 -7.76
C LEU A 81 -11.09 -7.77 -8.71
N LEU A 82 -12.30 -8.20 -8.34
CA LEU A 82 -13.50 -7.78 -9.06
C LEU A 82 -13.64 -6.25 -8.96
N PRO A 83 -13.92 -5.56 -10.08
CA PRO A 83 -14.22 -4.14 -10.08
C PRO A 83 -15.33 -3.84 -9.08
N LYS A 84 -15.25 -2.68 -8.43
CA LYS A 84 -16.29 -2.17 -7.55
C LYS A 84 -16.77 -0.86 -8.13
N SER A 85 -18.09 -0.71 -8.27
CA SER A 85 -18.68 0.60 -8.56
C SER A 85 -18.33 1.56 -7.43
N VAL A 86 -17.65 2.65 -7.76
CA VAL A 86 -17.38 3.73 -6.81
C VAL A 86 -18.47 4.78 -7.02
N ASP A 87 -19.35 4.95 -6.04
CA ASP A 87 -20.35 6.03 -6.08
C ASP A 87 -19.63 7.38 -6.04
N ARG A 88 -19.59 8.14 -7.15
CA ARG A 88 -19.67 9.63 -7.24
C ARG A 88 -19.02 10.26 -8.49
N PRO A 89 -19.45 11.49 -8.87
CA PRO A 89 -18.86 12.24 -9.96
C PRO A 89 -17.41 12.63 -9.64
N VAL A 90 -16.50 12.24 -10.53
CA VAL A 90 -15.05 12.44 -10.38
C VAL A 90 -14.71 13.93 -10.37
N LYS A 91 -14.39 14.47 -9.20
CA LYS A 91 -13.96 15.87 -9.03
C LYS A 91 -12.57 15.94 -8.37
N TYR A 92 -11.58 15.26 -8.96
CA TYR A 92 -10.18 15.46 -8.56
C TYR A 92 -9.29 15.54 -9.80
N GLN A 93 -8.54 16.64 -9.85
CA GLN A 93 -7.53 16.94 -10.86
C GLN A 93 -6.35 15.98 -10.71
N TYR A 94 -5.88 15.54 -11.87
CA TYR A 94 -4.77 14.64 -12.09
C TYR A 94 -3.51 15.09 -11.34
N ILE A 95 -2.80 14.14 -10.75
CA ILE A 95 -1.37 14.32 -10.47
C ILE A 95 -0.63 13.28 -11.30
N TRP A 96 0.10 13.76 -12.30
CA TRP A 96 1.01 13.03 -13.17
C TRP A 96 2.45 13.17 -12.61
N TRP A 97 3.08 12.01 -12.38
CA TRP A 97 4.52 11.66 -12.42
C TRP A 97 5.60 12.51 -11.71
N ARG A 98 6.37 11.85 -10.83
CA ARG A 98 7.51 10.99 -11.21
C ARG A 98 7.54 9.72 -10.38
#